data_AF-A0A7X0RVX2-F1
#
_entry.id   AF-A0A7X0RVX2-F1
#
_cell.length_a   1.000
_cell.length_b   1.000
_cell.length_c   1.000
_cell.angle_alpha   90.00
_cell.angle_beta   90.00
_cell.angle_gamma   90.00
#
_symmetry.space_group_name_H-M   'P 1'
#
loop_
_entity.id
_entity.type
_entity.pdbx_description
1 polymer ?
#
loop_
_entity_poly.entity_id
_entity_poly.type
_entity_poly.pdbx_seq_one_letter_code
_entity_poly.pdbx_strand_id
1 'polypeptide(L)'
;MLSDLNGRVSEIYRILYELPVYLQNLYTKSGMDLTEFNKSDRWILPDTATFIIDKEGIIRNAHVNPDLMRRMEPQEIINQLKKL
;
A
#
# COMPACT_ATOMS: atom_id res chain seq x y z
N MET A 1 8.60 5.52 15.94
CA MET A 1 7.48 5.36 14.99
C MET A 1 7.67 4.02 14.27
N LEU A 2 6.61 3.25 14.03
CA LEU A 2 6.68 1.99 13.29
C LEU A 2 6.63 2.29 11.78
N SER A 3 7.54 1.74 10.98
CA SER A 3 7.61 1.96 9.53
C SER A 3 8.09 0.72 8.78
N ASP A 4 7.56 0.48 7.58
CA ASP A 4 8.03 -0.56 6.65
C ASP A 4 9.21 -0.05 5.82
N LEU A 5 10.40 0.00 6.44
CA LEU A 5 11.60 0.51 5.78
C LEU A 5 11.95 -0.38 4.56
N ASN A 6 12.18 0.25 3.42
CA ASN A 6 12.41 -0.40 2.13
C ASN A 6 11.23 -1.24 1.60
N GLY A 7 10.04 -1.17 2.20
CA GLY A 7 8.82 -1.77 1.67
C GLY A 7 8.76 -3.30 1.73
N ARG A 8 9.55 -3.96 2.59
CA ARG A 8 9.65 -5.43 2.61
C ARG A 8 8.32 -6.11 2.94
N VAL A 9 7.54 -5.54 3.87
CA VAL A 9 6.22 -6.10 4.20
C VAL A 9 5.27 -5.89 3.02
N SER A 10 5.25 -4.70 2.44
CA SER A 10 4.43 -4.39 1.27
C SER A 10 4.74 -5.30 0.07
N GLU A 11 6.00 -5.68 -0.13
CA GLU A 11 6.45 -6.63 -1.15
C GLU A 11 5.93 -8.05 -0.88
N ILE A 12 6.00 -8.53 0.37
CA ILE A 12 5.42 -9.83 0.78
C ILE A 12 3.91 -9.88 0.48
N TYR A 13 3.22 -8.76 0.73
CA TYR A 13 1.79 -8.60 0.46
C TYR A 13 1.48 -8.36 -1.02
N ARG A 14 2.50 -8.28 -1.88
CA ARG A 14 2.41 -8.08 -3.34
C ARG A 14 1.66 -6.81 -3.74
N ILE A 15 1.82 -5.76 -2.93
CA ILE A 15 1.25 -4.44 -3.18
C ILE A 15 2.32 -3.38 -3.42
N LEU A 16 3.61 -3.73 -3.41
CA LEU A 16 4.67 -2.78 -3.67
C LEU A 16 5.00 -2.72 -5.16
N TYR A 17 5.07 -1.51 -5.72
CA TYR A 17 5.57 -1.29 -7.07
C TYR A 17 6.67 -0.24 -7.10
N GLU A 18 7.54 -0.35 -8.12
CA GLU A 18 8.57 0.61 -8.41
C GLU A 18 8.06 1.65 -9.40
N LEU A 19 8.26 2.92 -9.07
CA LEU A 19 7.81 4.03 -9.89
C LEU A 19 8.66 4.11 -11.17
N PRO A 20 8.05 4.16 -12.36
CA PRO A 20 8.78 4.43 -13.59
C PRO A 20 9.42 5.83 -13.56
N VAL A 21 10.57 5.98 -14.22
CA VAL A 21 11.41 7.20 -14.21
C VAL A 21 10.63 8.48 -14.52
N TYR A 22 9.64 8.43 -15.41
CA TYR A 22 8.83 9.60 -15.74
C TYR A 22 8.00 10.11 -14.54
N LEU A 23 7.51 9.22 -13.68
CA LEU A 23 6.81 9.59 -12.46
C LEU A 23 7.78 10.09 -11.39
N GLN A 24 8.96 9.47 -11.25
CA GLN A 24 10.00 9.97 -10.34
C GLN A 24 10.31 11.44 -10.64
N ASN A 25 10.55 11.77 -11.91
CA ASN A 25 10.81 13.14 -12.36
C ASN A 25 9.64 14.10 -12.07
N LEU A 26 8.39 13.65 -12.24
CA LEU A 26 7.20 14.46 -11.96
C LEU A 26 7.09 14.78 -10.46
N TYR A 27 7.31 13.78 -9.61
CA TYR A 27 7.26 13.89 -8.16
C TYR A 27 8.36 14.82 -7.64
N THR A 28 9.62 14.64 -8.08
CA THR A 28 10.73 15.53 -7.72
C THR A 28 10.45 16.99 -8.11
N LYS A 29 9.93 17.24 -9.33
CA LYS A 29 9.54 18.60 -9.77
C LYS A 29 8.42 19.22 -8.92
N SER A 30 7.60 18.38 -8.31
CA SER A 30 6.53 18.80 -7.39
C SER A 30 7.02 18.96 -5.94
N GLY A 31 8.34 18.86 -5.70
CA GLY A 31 8.95 18.92 -4.38
C GLY A 31 8.79 17.64 -3.55
N MET A 32 8.42 16.53 -4.19
CA MET A 32 8.20 15.24 -3.53
C MET A 32 9.31 14.25 -3.90
N ASP A 33 10.48 14.37 -3.28
CA ASP A 33 11.56 13.39 -3.46
C ASP A 33 11.38 12.19 -2.50
N LEU A 34 10.89 11.08 -3.03
CA LEU A 34 10.61 9.89 -2.22
C LEU A 34 11.87 9.30 -1.57
N THR A 35 13.05 9.54 -2.14
CA THR A 35 14.30 9.02 -1.56
C THR A 35 14.63 9.72 -0.24
N GLU A 36 14.35 11.02 -0.16
CA GLU A 36 14.49 11.80 1.06
C GLU A 36 13.41 11.43 2.09
N PHE A 37 12.14 11.33 1.67
CA PHE A 37 11.03 10.99 2.57
C PHE A 37 11.17 9.58 3.17
N ASN A 38 11.54 8.59 2.35
CA ASN A 38 11.64 7.19 2.78
C ASN A 38 13.04 6.83 3.32
N LYS A 39 14.02 7.75 3.24
CA LYS A 39 15.43 7.51 3.58
C LYS A 39 15.97 6.24 2.92
N SER A 40 15.67 6.10 1.64
CA SER A 40 15.97 4.94 0.81
C SER A 40 16.32 5.41 -0.59
N ASP A 41 17.19 4.71 -1.30
CA ASP A 41 17.46 4.95 -2.73
C ASP A 41 16.34 4.40 -3.64
N ARG A 42 15.38 3.68 -3.07
CA ARG A 42 14.27 3.07 -3.80
C ARG A 42 13.13 4.06 -4.04
N TRP A 43 12.71 4.16 -5.29
CA TRP A 43 11.49 4.84 -5.71
C TRP A 43 10.30 3.88 -5.72
N ILE A 44 9.82 3.55 -4.53
CA ILE A 44 8.74 2.57 -4.34
C ILE A 44 7.51 3.22 -3.69
N LEU A 45 6.33 2.76 -4.11
CA LEU A 45 5.06 3.09 -3.47
C LEU A 45 4.22 1.81 -3.31
N PRO A 46 3.50 1.66 -2.18
CA PRO A 46 2.49 0.62 -2.08
C PRO A 46 1.20 1.05 -2.80
N ASP A 47 0.56 0.10 -3.48
CA ASP A 47 -0.85 0.21 -3.84
C ASP A 47 -1.71 0.36 -2.58
N THR A 48 -2.81 1.09 -2.70
CA THR A 48 -3.80 1.13 -1.64
C THR A 48 -4.48 -0.22 -1.51
N ALA A 49 -4.44 -0.77 -0.30
CA ALA A 49 -5.03 -2.07 -0.01
C ALA A 49 -5.75 -2.07 1.36
N THR A 50 -6.85 -2.82 1.42
CA THR A 50 -7.57 -3.16 2.64
C THR A 50 -7.53 -4.66 2.82
N PHE A 51 -7.02 -5.13 3.96
CA PHE A 51 -7.02 -6.55 4.32
C PHE A 51 -7.89 -6.78 5.55
N ILE A 52 -8.66 -7.86 5.54
CA ILE A 52 -9.36 -8.38 6.72
C ILE A 52 -8.60 -9.63 7.15
N ILE A 53 -8.01 -9.57 8.35
CA ILE A 53 -7.16 -10.61 8.93
C ILE A 53 -7.86 -11.14 10.18
N ASP A 54 -7.99 -12.46 10.31
CA ASP A 54 -8.58 -13.09 11.49
C ASP A 54 -7.60 -13.20 12.67
N LYS A 55 -8.03 -13.87 13.75
CA LYS A 55 -7.22 -14.02 14.98
C LYS A 55 -6.05 -14.98 14.80
N GLU A 56 -6.13 -15.89 13.85
CA GLU A 56 -5.09 -16.83 13.46
C GLU A 56 -4.06 -16.19 12.52
N GLY A 57 -4.25 -14.93 12.11
CA GLY A 57 -3.35 -14.20 11.23
C GLY A 57 -3.55 -14.49 9.74
N ILE A 58 -4.69 -15.09 9.36
CA ILE A 58 -5.01 -15.44 7.98
C ILE A 58 -5.79 -14.29 7.32
N ILE A 59 -5.37 -13.90 6.12
CA ILE A 59 -6.13 -12.96 5.28
C ILE A 59 -7.40 -13.65 4.79
N ARG A 60 -8.55 -13.16 5.24
CA ARG A 60 -9.88 -13.67 4.86
C ARG A 60 -10.51 -12.87 3.74
N ASN A 61 -10.11 -11.61 3.58
CA ASN A 61 -10.51 -10.76 2.47
C ASN A 61 -9.39 -9.76 2.13
N ALA A 62 -9.28 -9.40 0.85
CA ALA A 62 -8.34 -8.40 0.37
C ALA A 62 -9.01 -7.57 -0.73
N HIS A 63 -8.87 -6.25 -0.64
CA HIS A 63 -9.23 -5.30 -1.68
C HIS A 63 -7.97 -4.50 -2.03
N VAL A 64 -7.51 -4.60 -3.27
CA VAL A 64 -6.33 -3.87 -3.78
C VAL A 64 -6.76 -3.07 -5.00
N ASN A 65 -6.44 -1.77 -5.01
CA ASN A 65 -6.80 -0.89 -6.12
C ASN A 65 -5.66 0.09 -6.42
N PRO A 66 -5.19 0.17 -7.68
CA PRO A 66 -4.22 1.19 -8.11
C PRO A 66 -4.81 2.62 -8.09
N ASP A 67 -6.14 2.76 -8.22
CA ASP A 67 -6.81 4.04 -8.02
C ASP A 67 -6.94 4.32 -6.53
N LEU A 68 -6.05 5.16 -6.02
CA LEU A 68 -5.92 5.54 -4.60
C LEU A 68 -7.20 6.16 -4.01
N MET A 69 -8.15 6.59 -4.87
CA MET A 69 -9.44 7.15 -4.45
C MET A 69 -10.52 6.07 -4.30
N ARG A 70 -10.33 4.87 -4.85
CA ARG A 70 -11.26 3.75 -4.72
C ARG A 70 -10.92 2.93 -3.49
N ARG A 71 -11.80 2.99 -2.51
CA ARG A 71 -11.70 2.23 -1.26
C ARG A 71 -12.68 1.08 -1.25
N MET A 72 -12.41 0.08 -0.43
CA MET A 72 -13.41 -0.94 -0.10
C MET A 72 -14.61 -0.29 0.58
N GLU A 73 -15.82 -0.65 0.15
CA GLU A 73 -17.04 -0.08 0.70
C GLU A 73 -17.17 -0.41 2.20
N PRO A 74 -17.41 0.58 3.10
CA PRO A 74 -17.45 0.33 4.53
C PRO A 74 -18.46 -0.77 4.92
N GLN A 75 -19.62 -0.80 4.27
CA GLN A 75 -20.63 -1.83 4.54
C GLN A 75 -20.16 -3.23 4.10
N GLU A 76 -19.35 -3.32 3.06
CA GLU A 76 -18.73 -4.57 2.64
C GLU A 76 -17.77 -5.09 3.71
N ILE A 77 -16.94 -4.20 4.29
CA ILE A 77 -16.03 -4.54 5.39
C ILE A 77 -16.82 -5.13 6.57
N ILE A 78 -17.88 -4.45 7.02
CA ILE A 78 -18.73 -4.94 8.12
C ILE A 78 -19.37 -6.29 7.79
N ASN A 79 -19.81 -6.50 6.55
CA ASN A 79 -20.42 -7.75 6.13
C ASN A 79 -19.41 -8.90 6.09
N GLN A 80 -18.16 -8.66 5.71
CA GLN A 80 -17.10 -9.66 5.76
C GLN A 80 -16.72 -9.99 7.20
N LEU A 81 -16.62 -8.99 8.08
CA LEU A 81 -16.31 -9.20 9.50
C LEU A 81 -17.35 -10.05 10.22
N LYS A 82 -18.64 -9.93 9.87
CA LYS A 82 -19.73 -10.76 10.43
C LYS A 82 -19.68 -12.24 10.04
N LYS A 83 -18.86 -12.61 9.05
CA LYS A 83 -18.68 -14.00 8.58
C LYS A 83 -17.50 -14.71 9.23
N LEU A 84 -16.70 -13.98 10.01
CA LEU A 84 -15.57 -14.50 10.77
C LEU A 84 -16.04 -14.99 12.14
#